data_AF-A0A957U3W4-F1
#
_entry.id   AF-A0A957U3W4-F1
#
_cell.length_a   1.000
_cell.length_b   1.000
_cell.length_c   1.000
_cell.angle_alpha   90.00
_cell.angle_beta   90.00
_cell.angle_gamma   90.00
#
_symmetry.space_group_name_H-M   'P 1'
#
loop_
_entity.id
_entity.type
_entity.pdbx_description
1 polymer ?
#
loop_
_entity_poly.entity_id
_entity_poly.type
_entity_poly.pdbx_seq_one_letter_code
_entity_poly.pdbx_strand_id
1 'polypeptide(L)'
;MFHPPRDGASQTNGGETILDKREANWFQPKQPQTDYGDMVLLAAPDQKRYLIKLTPRQTLHTHLGSFAHDELVGKTLGTLISSQMGNEALMLEPSLSDLIRHIRRGTQIIYPKDAAHLVQRLNLRAGNRVVEAGTGSGAL
;
A
#
# COMPACT_ATOMS: atom_id res chain seq x y z
N MET A 1 8.42 -9.66 27.34
CA MET A 1 7.40 -9.02 28.17
C MET A 1 7.05 -7.69 27.51
N PHE A 2 5.89 -7.61 26.86
CA PHE A 2 5.40 -6.40 26.19
C PHE A 2 5.00 -5.39 27.27
N HIS A 3 5.64 -4.22 27.32
CA HIS A 3 5.19 -3.12 28.17
C HIS A 3 4.42 -2.13 27.30
N PRO A 4 3.13 -1.87 27.58
CA PRO A 4 2.41 -0.81 26.91
C PRO A 4 3.01 0.57 27.27
N PRO A 5 2.76 1.61 26.45
CA PRO A 5 3.21 2.97 26.74
C PRO A 5 2.64 3.43 28.09
N ARG A 6 3.51 3.98 28.94
CA ARG A 6 3.10 4.66 30.17
C ARG A 6 2.68 6.06 29.78
N ASP A 7 1.41 6.43 29.99
CA ASP A 7 1.01 7.82 30.20
C ASP A 7 -0.39 7.95 30.83
N GLY A 8 -0.48 8.87 31.81
CA GLY A 8 -1.71 9.58 32.19
C GLY A 8 -2.57 8.94 33.30
N ALA A 9 -2.60 9.57 34.48
CA ALA A 9 -3.37 9.15 35.66
C ALA A 9 -4.87 8.91 35.37
N SER A 10 -5.42 7.79 35.83
CA SER A 10 -6.86 7.56 35.87
C SER A 10 -7.47 8.35 37.03
N GLN A 11 -8.49 9.15 36.75
CA GLN A 11 -9.43 9.59 37.77
C GLN A 11 -10.60 8.60 37.76
N THR A 12 -10.93 8.06 38.94
CA THR A 12 -12.08 7.19 39.13
C THR A 12 -13.18 7.99 39.82
N ASN A 13 -14.36 8.04 39.23
CA ASN A 13 -15.59 8.42 39.93
C ASN A 13 -16.68 7.45 39.47
N GLY A 14 -17.17 6.63 40.40
CA GLY A 14 -18.45 5.92 40.29
C GLY A 14 -18.57 4.84 39.22
N GLY A 15 -18.21 3.61 39.58
CA GLY A 15 -19.06 2.43 39.32
C GLY A 15 -19.11 1.78 37.94
N GLU A 16 -18.63 2.41 36.86
CA GLU A 16 -18.54 1.74 35.55
C GLU A 16 -17.20 2.05 34.89
N THR A 17 -16.38 1.01 34.66
CA THR A 17 -15.24 1.13 33.74
C THR A 17 -15.80 1.17 32.32
N ILE A 18 -16.16 2.36 31.85
CA ILE A 18 -16.33 2.61 30.43
C ILE A 18 -14.93 2.43 29.83
N LEU A 19 -14.66 1.28 29.23
CA LEU A 19 -13.51 1.14 28.34
C LEU A 19 -13.73 2.15 27.22
N ASP A 20 -12.98 3.25 27.25
CA ASP A 20 -12.87 4.20 26.15
C ASP A 20 -12.34 3.42 24.95
N LYS A 21 -13.27 2.84 24.15
CA LYS A 21 -13.02 2.34 22.81
C LYS A 21 -12.66 3.56 21.96
N ARG A 22 -11.46 4.09 22.13
CA ARG A 22 -10.81 4.89 21.11
C ARG A 22 -10.62 3.96 19.94
N GLU A 23 -11.57 3.98 19.01
CA GLU A 23 -11.39 3.34 17.71
C GLU A 23 -10.05 3.83 17.16
N ALA A 24 -9.18 2.87 16.90
CA ALA A 24 -7.83 3.14 16.43
C ALA A 24 -7.91 3.66 14.98
N ASN A 25 -8.23 4.95 14.82
CA ASN A 25 -8.40 5.62 13.52
C ASN A 25 -7.12 5.67 12.66
N TRP A 26 -6.00 5.12 13.15
CA TRP A 26 -4.72 5.11 12.43
C TRP A 26 -4.63 4.01 11.37
N PHE A 27 -5.44 2.95 11.48
CA PHE A 27 -5.52 1.90 10.47
C PHE A 27 -6.92 1.86 9.90
N GLN A 28 -7.09 2.39 8.69
CA GLN A 28 -8.31 2.21 7.92
C GLN A 28 -8.02 1.21 6.80
N PRO A 29 -8.64 0.02 6.82
CA PRO A 29 -8.46 -0.93 5.73
C PRO A 29 -8.93 -0.29 4.44
N LYS A 30 -8.14 -0.42 3.37
CA LYS A 30 -8.50 0.12 2.08
C LYS A 30 -9.83 -0.50 1.63
N GLN A 31 -10.73 0.33 1.13
CA GLN A 31 -11.97 -0.19 0.56
C GLN A 31 -11.65 -1.10 -0.62
N PRO A 32 -12.37 -2.22 -0.79
CA PRO A 32 -12.07 -3.17 -1.85
C PRO A 32 -12.36 -2.60 -3.24
N GLN A 33 -13.22 -1.57 -3.33
CA GLN A 33 -13.54 -0.88 -4.57
C GLN A 33 -12.52 0.23 -4.84
N THR A 34 -12.13 0.36 -6.09
CA THR A 34 -11.18 1.37 -6.56
C THR A 34 -11.85 2.73 -6.78
N ASP A 35 -11.11 3.81 -6.53
CA ASP A 35 -11.50 5.16 -6.91
C ASP A 35 -10.37 5.87 -7.66
N TYR A 36 -10.67 7.02 -8.27
CA TYR A 36 -9.64 7.86 -8.86
C TYR A 36 -8.59 8.28 -7.81
N GLY A 37 -7.34 8.31 -8.24
CA GLY A 37 -6.20 8.57 -7.37
C GLY A 37 -5.60 7.32 -6.75
N ASP A 38 -6.31 6.19 -6.75
CA ASP A 38 -5.77 4.93 -6.26
C ASP A 38 -4.63 4.41 -7.13
N MET A 39 -3.63 3.83 -6.45
CA MET A 39 -2.61 3.01 -7.09
C MET A 39 -3.12 1.57 -7.19
N VAL A 40 -3.10 1.01 -8.39
CA VAL A 40 -3.48 -0.38 -8.67
C VAL A 40 -2.38 -1.08 -9.45
N LEU A 41 -2.27 -2.39 -9.26
CA LEU A 41 -1.34 -3.26 -9.97
C LEU A 41 -2.13 -4.15 -10.93
N LEU A 42 -1.84 -4.07 -12.22
CA LEU A 42 -2.34 -5.04 -13.20
C LEU A 42 -1.29 -6.13 -13.42
N ALA A 43 -1.61 -7.34 -13.00
CA ALA A 43 -0.76 -8.51 -13.17
C ALA A 43 -1.26 -9.34 -14.36
N ALA A 44 -0.46 -9.35 -15.42
CA ALA A 44 -0.72 -10.12 -16.63
C ALA A 44 -0.38 -11.61 -16.44
N PRO A 45 -1.01 -12.53 -17.21
CA PRO A 45 -0.69 -13.96 -17.19
C PRO A 45 0.77 -14.29 -17.52
N ASP A 46 1.42 -13.46 -18.34
CA ASP A 46 2.83 -13.56 -18.72
C ASP A 46 3.79 -13.01 -17.65
N GLN A 47 3.28 -12.77 -16.44
CA GLN A 47 3.99 -12.22 -15.28
C GLN A 47 4.39 -10.74 -15.41
N LYS A 48 4.05 -10.05 -16.50
CA LYS A 48 4.24 -8.59 -16.57
C LYS A 48 3.32 -7.89 -15.58
N ARG A 49 3.86 -6.84 -14.96
CA ARG A 49 3.18 -6.05 -13.94
C ARG A 49 3.15 -4.59 -14.35
N TYR A 50 2.00 -3.97 -14.22
CA TYR A 50 1.80 -2.56 -14.53
C TYR A 50 1.24 -1.85 -13.30
N LEU A 51 2.07 -1.02 -12.68
CA LEU A 51 1.64 -0.16 -11.58
C LEU A 51 1.12 1.16 -12.17
N ILE A 52 -0.15 1.46 -11.95
CA ILE A 52 -0.80 2.67 -12.46
C ILE A 52 -1.54 3.41 -11.36
N LYS A 53 -1.60 4.74 -11.53
CA LYS A 53 -2.50 5.60 -10.76
C LYS A 53 -3.77 5.83 -11.57
N LEU A 54 -4.91 5.42 -11.03
CA LEU A 54 -6.20 5.64 -11.68
C LEU A 54 -6.45 7.14 -11.83
N THR A 55 -6.65 7.58 -13.07
CA THR A 55 -6.71 9.00 -13.44
C THR A 55 -7.76 9.15 -14.54
N PRO A 56 -8.68 10.12 -14.44
CA PRO A 56 -9.78 10.27 -15.40
C PRO A 56 -9.29 10.39 -16.85
N ARG A 57 -9.99 9.73 -17.77
CA ARG A 57 -9.74 9.78 -19.23
C ARG A 57 -8.34 9.33 -19.66
N GLN A 58 -7.63 8.61 -18.80
CA GLN A 58 -6.34 8.03 -19.12
C GLN A 58 -6.51 6.56 -19.51
N THR A 59 -5.64 6.09 -20.39
CA THR A 59 -5.59 4.71 -20.85
C THR A 59 -4.20 4.15 -20.68
N LEU A 60 -4.09 2.95 -20.13
CA LEU A 60 -2.86 2.17 -20.13
C LEU A 60 -2.82 1.33 -21.41
N HIS A 61 -1.77 1.50 -22.22
CA HIS A 61 -1.52 0.66 -23.38
C HIS A 61 -0.47 -0.40 -23.07
N THR A 62 -0.80 -1.67 -23.36
CA THR A 62 0.07 -2.82 -23.13
C THR A 62 0.04 -3.76 -24.33
N HIS A 63 0.87 -4.80 -24.29
CA HIS A 63 0.83 -5.89 -25.25
C HIS A 63 -0.46 -6.73 -25.18
N LEU A 64 -1.21 -6.65 -24.07
CA LEU A 64 -2.53 -7.28 -23.92
C LEU A 64 -3.65 -6.43 -24.56
N GLY A 65 -3.34 -5.22 -25.00
CA GLY A 65 -4.31 -4.21 -25.42
C GLY A 65 -4.39 -3.05 -24.43
N SER A 66 -5.43 -2.26 -24.57
CA SER A 66 -5.70 -1.05 -23.78
C SER A 66 -6.64 -1.32 -22.62
N PHE A 67 -6.34 -0.69 -21.48
CA PHE A 67 -7.20 -0.63 -20.30
C PHE A 67 -7.54 0.83 -20.00
N ALA A 68 -8.78 1.23 -20.20
CA ALA A 68 -9.25 2.57 -19.89
C ALA A 68 -9.42 2.70 -18.37
N HIS A 69 -8.82 3.72 -17.76
CA HIS A 69 -8.85 3.88 -16.29
C HIS A 69 -10.27 4.06 -15.76
N ASP A 70 -11.13 4.74 -16.54
CA ASP A 70 -12.53 4.98 -16.20
C ASP A 70 -13.32 3.66 -16.07
N GLU A 71 -12.90 2.58 -16.74
CA GLU A 71 -13.51 1.25 -16.63
C GLU A 71 -12.99 0.45 -15.42
N LEU A 72 -11.84 0.86 -14.86
CA LEU A 72 -11.22 0.23 -13.70
C LEU A 72 -11.72 0.81 -12.38
N VAL A 73 -12.25 2.04 -12.38
CA VAL A 73 -12.83 2.69 -11.21
C VAL A 73 -14.14 2.00 -10.80
N GLY A 74 -14.37 1.84 -9.50
CA GLY A 74 -15.50 1.13 -8.92
C GLY A 74 -15.39 -0.39 -9.00
N LYS A 75 -14.35 -0.93 -9.66
CA LYS A 75 -14.10 -2.37 -9.69
C LYS A 75 -13.48 -2.83 -8.38
N THR A 76 -13.73 -4.09 -8.03
CA THR A 76 -13.19 -4.68 -6.82
C THR A 76 -11.76 -5.16 -7.06
N LEU A 77 -10.83 -4.85 -6.17
CA LEU A 77 -9.48 -5.42 -6.19
C LEU A 77 -9.56 -6.94 -6.03
N GLY A 78 -8.69 -7.66 -6.73
CA GLY A 78 -8.69 -9.13 -6.82
C GLY A 78 -9.51 -9.69 -7.98
N THR A 79 -10.15 -8.86 -8.81
CA THR A 79 -10.92 -9.33 -9.98
C THR A 79 -10.09 -9.32 -11.26
N LEU A 80 -10.45 -10.20 -12.20
CA LEU A 80 -9.97 -10.12 -13.58
C LEU A 80 -10.61 -8.93 -14.30
N ILE A 81 -9.80 -8.22 -15.07
CA ILE A 81 -10.24 -7.13 -15.95
C ILE A 81 -9.85 -7.46 -17.38
N SER A 82 -10.75 -7.19 -18.33
CA SER A 82 -10.50 -7.42 -19.75
C SER A 82 -10.00 -6.14 -20.42
N SER A 83 -9.03 -6.28 -21.32
CA SER A 83 -8.63 -5.21 -22.23
C SER A 83 -9.65 -5.06 -23.35
N GLN A 84 -9.55 -3.98 -24.13
CA GLN A 84 -10.35 -3.79 -25.34
C GLN A 84 -10.21 -4.91 -26.39
N MET A 85 -9.15 -5.73 -26.31
CA MET A 85 -8.91 -6.86 -27.20
C MET A 85 -9.36 -8.21 -26.60
N GLY A 86 -9.98 -8.19 -25.41
CA GLY A 86 -10.48 -9.38 -24.70
C GLY A 86 -9.43 -10.13 -23.88
N ASN A 87 -8.19 -9.65 -23.81
CA ASN A 87 -7.15 -10.26 -22.96
C ASN A 87 -7.32 -9.82 -21.51
N GLU A 88 -7.07 -10.73 -20.57
CA GLU A 88 -7.32 -10.47 -19.15
C GLU A 88 -6.04 -10.15 -18.36
N ALA A 89 -6.20 -9.35 -17.32
CA ALA A 89 -5.19 -9.14 -16.28
C ALA A 89 -5.87 -9.14 -14.90
N LEU A 90 -5.16 -9.56 -13.86
CA LEU A 90 -5.63 -9.51 -12.48
C LEU A 90 -5.35 -8.12 -11.90
N MET A 91 -6.39 -7.42 -11.45
CA MET A 91 -6.26 -6.11 -10.80
C MET A 91 -6.07 -6.30 -9.29
N LEU A 92 -4.96 -5.81 -8.73
CA LEU A 92 -4.55 -6.02 -7.34
C LEU A 92 -4.21 -4.71 -6.63
N GLU A 93 -4.25 -4.76 -5.30
CA GLU A 93 -3.55 -3.78 -4.48
C GLU A 93 -2.04 -3.97 -4.65
N PRO A 94 -1.27 -2.91 -4.93
CA PRO A 94 0.18 -3.04 -5.03
C PRO A 94 0.79 -3.28 -3.65
N SER A 95 1.66 -4.29 -3.55
CA SER A 95 2.44 -4.48 -2.33
C SER A 95 3.52 -3.38 -2.19
N LEU A 96 4.06 -3.19 -0.99
CA LEU A 96 5.23 -2.32 -0.78
C LEU A 96 6.41 -2.73 -1.69
N SER A 97 6.58 -4.03 -1.94
CA SER A 97 7.60 -4.52 -2.88
C SER A 97 7.34 -4.08 -4.31
N ASP A 98 6.08 -4.00 -4.75
CA ASP A 98 5.72 -3.50 -6.07
C ASP A 98 5.99 -2.00 -6.17
N LEU A 99 5.64 -1.24 -5.13
CA LEU A 99 5.89 0.21 -5.05
C LEU A 99 7.40 0.52 -5.12
N ILE A 100 8.22 -0.16 -4.31
CA ILE A 100 9.68 0.01 -4.31
C ILE A 100 10.29 -0.31 -5.69
N ARG A 101 9.77 -1.32 -6.39
CA ARG A 101 10.28 -1.68 -7.73
C ARG A 101 9.96 -0.62 -8.78
N HIS A 102 8.83 0.06 -8.66
CA HIS A 102 8.34 1.04 -9.64
C HIS A 102 8.62 2.51 -9.27
N ILE A 103 9.25 2.76 -8.12
CA ILE A 103 9.62 4.12 -7.72
C ILE A 103 10.53 4.77 -8.75
N ARG A 104 10.34 6.07 -8.99
CA ARG A 104 11.20 6.84 -9.89
C ARG A 104 12.58 6.95 -9.25
N ARG A 105 13.59 6.39 -9.91
CA ARG A 105 14.95 6.32 -9.37
C ARG A 105 15.77 7.53 -9.81
N GLY A 106 16.16 8.34 -8.84
CA GLY A 106 17.21 9.35 -8.99
C GLY A 106 18.55 8.91 -8.40
N THR A 107 18.53 7.84 -7.59
CA THR A 107 19.69 7.30 -6.86
C THR A 107 19.59 5.77 -6.76
N GLN A 108 20.65 5.12 -6.29
CA GLN A 108 20.61 3.69 -5.98
C GLN A 108 19.67 3.44 -4.80
N ILE A 109 18.80 2.44 -4.92
CA ILE A 109 17.81 2.09 -3.88
C ILE A 109 18.22 0.84 -3.10
N ILE A 110 17.70 0.74 -1.87
CA ILE A 110 17.68 -0.50 -1.09
C ILE A 110 16.47 -1.32 -1.57
N TYR A 111 16.71 -2.59 -1.92
CA TYR A 111 15.65 -3.48 -2.39
C TYR A 111 14.90 -4.13 -1.23
N PRO A 112 13.66 -4.64 -1.45
CA PRO A 112 12.82 -5.17 -0.38
C PRO A 112 13.49 -6.25 0.49
N LYS A 113 14.36 -7.08 -0.07
CA LYS A 113 15.10 -8.12 0.68
C LYS A 113 15.99 -7.51 1.78
N ASP A 114 16.67 -6.42 1.45
CA ASP A 114 17.64 -5.76 2.32
C ASP A 114 16.92 -4.84 3.30
N ALA A 115 15.87 -4.15 2.85
CA ALA A 115 14.99 -3.37 3.72
C ALA A 115 14.35 -4.25 4.81
N ALA A 116 13.82 -5.42 4.45
CA ALA A 116 13.27 -6.37 5.42
C ALA A 116 14.33 -6.84 6.43
N HIS A 117 15.56 -7.09 5.97
CA HIS A 117 16.67 -7.45 6.86
C HIS A 117 17.04 -6.31 7.81
N LEU A 118 17.09 -5.06 7.34
CA LEU A 118 17.37 -3.90 8.19
C LEU A 118 16.30 -3.72 9.28
N VAL A 119 15.02 -3.75 8.90
CA VAL A 119 13.89 -3.66 9.84
C VAL A 119 14.01 -4.73 10.93
N GLN A 120 14.28 -5.97 10.53
CA GLN A 120 14.43 -7.10 11.45
C GLN A 120 15.68 -6.97 12.33
N ARG A 121 16.83 -6.62 11.76
CA ARG A 121 18.13 -6.55 12.45
C ARG A 121 18.20 -5.40 13.46
N LEU A 122 17.56 -4.27 13.14
CA LEU A 122 17.46 -3.10 14.02
C LEU A 122 16.35 -3.24 15.07
N ASN A 123 15.58 -4.33 15.04
CA ASN A 123 14.45 -4.58 15.94
C ASN A 123 13.45 -3.41 15.94
N LEU A 124 13.12 -2.90 14.75
CA LEU A 124 12.15 -1.80 14.59
C LEU A 124 10.74 -2.27 14.95
N ARG A 125 10.02 -1.42 15.69
CA ARG A 125 8.66 -1.67 16.18
C ARG A 125 7.87 -0.36 16.19
N ALA A 126 6.54 -0.48 16.29
CA ALA A 126 5.67 0.68 16.49
C ALA A 126 6.10 1.47 17.73
N GLY A 127 6.21 2.79 17.59
CA GLY A 127 6.70 3.70 18.64
C GLY A 127 8.21 3.97 18.62
N ASN A 128 9.01 3.21 17.84
CA ASN A 128 10.41 3.54 17.65
C ASN A 128 10.55 4.87 16.90
N ARG A 129 11.49 5.72 17.35
CA ARG A 129 11.93 6.91 16.60
C ARG A 129 13.16 6.53 15.79
N VAL A 130 13.10 6.68 14.47
CA VAL A 130 14.17 6.29 13.54
C VAL A 130 14.70 7.54 12.85
N VAL A 131 16.02 7.61 12.66
CA VAL A 131 16.67 8.64 11.85
C VAL A 131 17.19 7.96 10.59
N GLU A 132 16.74 8.45 9.45
CA GLU A 132 17.29 8.10 8.14
C GLU A 132 18.02 9.34 7.59
N ALA A 133 19.24 9.15 7.09
CA ALA A 133 20.01 10.20 6.44
C ALA A 133 20.49 9.68 5.08
N GLY A 134 20.21 10.47 4.03
CA GLY A 134 20.38 10.02 2.64
C GLY A 134 19.13 9.37 2.07
N THR A 135 17.98 10.07 2.13
CA THR A 135 16.67 9.57 1.67
C THR A 135 16.69 9.02 0.24
N GLY A 136 17.53 9.59 -0.63
CA GLY A 136 17.67 9.14 -2.01
C GLY A 136 16.33 9.16 -2.74
N SER A 137 15.88 7.99 -3.24
CA SER A 137 14.57 7.84 -3.87
C SER A 137 13.45 7.42 -2.92
N GLY A 138 13.68 7.33 -1.60
CA GLY A 138 12.67 7.02 -0.59
C GLY A 138 12.17 5.57 -0.64
N ALA A 139 13.09 4.62 -0.87
CA ALA A 139 12.76 3.20 -1.02
C ALA A 139 12.91 2.38 0.28
N LEU A 140 13.54 2.93 1.31
CA LEU A 140 13.72 2.30 2.63
C LEU A 140 12.67 2.84 3.62
#